data_AF-A0A2T6D7S6-F1
#
_entry.id   AF-A0A2T6D7S6-F1
#
_cell.length_a   1.000
_cell.length_b   1.000
_cell.length_c   1.000
_cell.angle_alpha   90.00
_cell.angle_beta   90.00
_cell.angle_gamma   90.00
#
_symmetry.space_group_name_H-M   'P 1'
#
loop_
_entity.id
_entity.type
_entity.pdbx_description
1 polymer ?
#
loop_
_entity_poly.entity_id
_entity_poly.type
_entity_poly.pdbx_seq_one_letter_code
_entity_poly.pdbx_strand_id
1 'polypeptide(L)'
;MTFRLHDFAIDLTARARAGLLDPVLGRDREIERLLRILARKTKNNPVLLGEPGVGKTAIVEGLAQRIVSVAPPSHLAEVTVYALNLGSVLAGTSYRGDFEQRLQQLIAELRRPGSRRLLFVDELHLLGRAGRSEGGLDAGNLLKPLLARGELPCIGASTPDEWQQLVALDPALERRFQPVTVAEASPAQTLQILRGLRARYEGHHGVEITEDALHAAIDHAVARDRTRRLPDKAIDLLDEACAMVRLARGLDATPEWTLAERALSAAAEAFDLSAYAHLRSRVIPALRPTSRPQVDAAAIARLARNDE
;
A
#
# COMPACT_ATOMS: atom_id res chain seq x y z
N MET A 1 28.15 7.88 9.99
CA MET A 1 27.05 7.70 9.01
C MET A 1 25.97 8.70 9.36
N THR A 2 25.62 9.59 8.44
CA THR A 2 24.63 10.65 8.67
C THR A 2 23.23 10.04 8.53
N PHE A 3 22.47 9.98 9.63
CA PHE A 3 21.10 9.46 9.66
C PHE A 3 20.19 10.25 8.70
N ARG A 4 19.53 9.57 7.76
CA ARG A 4 18.50 10.20 6.90
C ARG A 4 17.17 9.50 7.12
N LEU A 5 16.10 10.29 7.28
CA LEU A 5 14.75 9.77 7.49
C LEU A 5 14.32 8.78 6.38
N HIS A 6 14.80 9.01 5.16
CA HIS A 6 14.54 8.18 3.98
C HIS A 6 15.10 6.76 4.08
N ASP A 7 16.06 6.51 4.98
CA ASP A 7 16.65 5.17 5.16
C ASP A 7 15.65 4.22 5.84
N PHE A 8 14.66 4.76 6.56
CA PHE A 8 13.75 4.01 7.44
C PHE A 8 12.27 4.30 7.22
N ALA A 9 11.96 5.37 6.49
CA ALA A 9 10.60 5.75 6.15
C ALA A 9 10.50 6.24 4.71
N ILE A 10 9.37 5.93 4.07
CA ILE A 10 9.07 6.36 2.71
C ILE A 10 8.30 7.68 2.77
N ASP A 11 8.80 8.70 2.08
CA ASP A 11 8.11 9.99 1.96
C ASP A 11 6.97 9.88 0.94
N LEU A 12 5.75 9.70 1.43
CA LEU A 12 4.57 9.59 0.59
C LEU A 12 4.24 10.92 -0.09
N THR A 13 4.52 12.05 0.56
CA THR A 13 4.28 13.38 0.00
C THR A 13 5.24 13.66 -1.17
N ALA A 14 6.50 13.27 -1.05
CA ALA A 14 7.47 13.36 -2.15
C ALA A 14 7.07 12.44 -3.33
N ARG A 15 6.67 11.18 -3.05
CA ARG A 15 6.17 10.27 -4.08
C ARG A 15 4.91 10.79 -4.77
N ALA A 16 4.00 11.42 -4.02
CA ALA A 16 2.81 12.06 -4.57
C ALA A 16 3.17 13.21 -5.52
N ARG A 17 4.10 14.08 -5.10
CA ARG A 17 4.60 15.21 -5.92
C ARG A 17 5.27 14.73 -7.21
N ALA A 18 5.99 13.61 -7.13
CA ALA A 18 6.61 12.96 -8.29
C ALA A 18 5.64 12.16 -9.18
N GLY A 19 4.34 12.09 -8.83
CA GLY A 19 3.35 11.31 -9.58
C GLY A 19 3.52 9.79 -9.48
N LEU A 20 4.29 9.30 -8.50
CA LEU A 20 4.62 7.88 -8.36
C LEU A 20 3.53 7.07 -7.66
N LEU A 21 2.62 7.71 -6.93
CA LEU A 21 1.52 7.03 -6.22
C LEU A 21 0.35 6.73 -7.16
N ASP A 22 -0.32 5.60 -6.95
CA ASP A 22 -1.49 5.20 -7.75
C ASP A 22 -2.67 6.15 -7.54
N PRO A 23 -3.51 6.37 -8.56
CA PRO A 23 -4.72 7.17 -8.40
C PRO A 23 -5.65 6.51 -7.39
N VAL A 24 -6.08 7.27 -6.39
CA VAL A 24 -6.97 6.77 -5.33
C VAL A 24 -8.42 7.12 -5.69
N LEU A 25 -9.26 6.10 -5.84
CA LEU A 25 -10.65 6.25 -6.28
C LEU A 25 -11.64 5.78 -5.20
N GLY A 26 -12.72 6.54 -5.02
CA GLY A 26 -13.85 6.15 -4.17
C GLY A 26 -13.57 6.16 -2.66
N ARG A 27 -12.49 6.82 -2.22
CA ARG A 27 -12.07 6.92 -0.81
C ARG A 27 -12.15 8.35 -0.24
N ASP A 28 -12.87 9.25 -0.90
CA ASP A 28 -12.98 10.66 -0.49
C ASP A 28 -13.53 10.82 0.92
N ARG A 29 -14.53 9.99 1.30
CA ARG A 29 -15.15 10.05 2.64
C ARG A 29 -14.16 9.71 3.74
N GLU A 30 -13.35 8.66 3.55
CA GLU A 30 -12.32 8.24 4.48
C GLU A 30 -11.20 9.29 4.55
N ILE A 31 -10.75 9.82 3.41
CA ILE A 31 -9.73 10.87 3.34
C ILE A 31 -10.23 12.13 4.06
N GLU A 32 -11.45 12.61 3.78
CA GLU A 32 -12.07 13.74 4.48
C GLU A 32 -12.22 13.48 5.98
N ARG A 33 -12.51 12.24 6.38
CA ARG A 33 -12.55 11.86 7.79
C ARG A 33 -11.17 11.93 8.43
N LEU A 34 -10.10 11.48 7.75
CA LEU A 34 -8.73 11.63 8.23
C LEU A 34 -8.36 13.10 8.42
N LEU A 35 -8.62 13.94 7.42
CA LEU A 35 -8.36 15.38 7.46
C LEU A 35 -9.03 16.04 8.68
N ARG A 36 -10.32 15.73 8.89
CA ARG A 36 -11.08 16.25 10.05
C ARG A 36 -10.51 15.79 11.38
N ILE A 37 -10.03 14.55 11.48
CA ILE A 37 -9.43 14.02 12.72
C ILE A 37 -8.09 14.71 12.99
N LEU A 38 -7.23 14.81 11.99
CA LEU A 38 -5.90 15.44 12.11
C LEU A 38 -6.00 16.92 12.52
N ALA A 39 -7.09 17.60 12.14
CA ALA A 39 -7.35 18.99 12.51
C ALA A 39 -7.82 19.19 13.96
N ARG A 40 -8.12 18.12 14.72
CA ARG A 40 -8.61 18.23 16.11
C ARG A 40 -7.49 18.63 17.07
N LYS A 41 -7.88 19.31 18.16
CA LYS A 41 -6.98 19.62 19.29
C LYS A 41 -6.62 18.38 20.12
N THR A 42 -7.54 17.43 20.24
CA THR A 42 -7.38 16.17 21.00
C THR A 42 -7.97 15.02 20.21
N LYS A 43 -7.49 13.79 20.47
CA LYS A 43 -7.85 12.58 19.68
C LYS A 43 -7.65 12.79 18.17
N ASN A 44 -6.47 13.31 17.83
CA ASN A 44 -6.09 13.72 16.48
C ASN A 44 -5.25 12.69 15.74
N ASN A 45 -5.02 11.50 16.31
CA ASN A 45 -4.39 10.39 15.61
C ASN A 45 -5.50 9.49 15.02
N PRO A 46 -5.72 9.45 13.71
CA PRO A 46 -6.67 8.50 13.15
C PRO A 46 -6.11 7.07 13.16
N VAL A 47 -7.01 6.09 13.32
CA VAL A 47 -6.71 4.67 13.07
C VAL A 47 -7.68 4.12 12.04
N LEU A 48 -7.17 3.69 10.89
CA LEU A 48 -7.92 3.04 9.82
C LEU A 48 -8.18 1.59 10.22
N LEU A 49 -9.45 1.25 10.47
CA LEU A 49 -9.87 -0.09 10.87
C LEU A 49 -10.58 -0.78 9.73
N GLY A 50 -9.98 -1.84 9.21
CA GLY A 50 -10.56 -2.63 8.15
C GLY A 50 -9.75 -3.89 7.89
N GLU A 51 -10.37 -4.85 7.23
CA GLU A 51 -9.74 -6.13 6.88
C GLU A 51 -8.52 -5.92 5.95
N PRO A 52 -7.59 -6.89 5.86
CA PRO A 52 -6.54 -6.87 4.85
C PRO A 52 -7.14 -6.78 3.43
N GLY A 53 -6.47 -6.04 2.54
CA GLY A 53 -6.90 -5.89 1.15
C GLY A 53 -8.00 -4.85 0.86
N VAL A 54 -8.58 -4.20 1.88
CA VAL A 54 -9.59 -3.14 1.64
C VAL A 54 -8.99 -1.80 1.16
N GLY A 55 -7.66 -1.66 1.12
CA GLY A 55 -6.98 -0.45 0.65
C GLY A 55 -6.75 0.63 1.72
N LYS A 56 -6.37 0.23 2.94
CA LYS A 56 -6.01 1.17 4.04
C LYS A 56 -4.83 2.06 3.65
N THR A 57 -3.76 1.47 3.09
CA THR A 57 -2.57 2.17 2.60
C THR A 57 -2.92 3.17 1.49
N ALA A 58 -3.78 2.77 0.54
CA ALA A 58 -4.25 3.64 -0.54
C ALA A 58 -4.97 4.90 -0.01
N ILE A 59 -5.71 4.81 1.10
CA ILE A 59 -6.34 6.00 1.72
C ILE A 59 -5.28 7.00 2.19
N VAL A 60 -4.16 6.52 2.75
CA VAL A 60 -3.06 7.38 3.23
C VAL A 60 -2.26 7.96 2.07
N GLU A 61 -2.06 7.20 1.01
CA GLU A 61 -1.49 7.71 -0.24
C GLU A 61 -2.38 8.79 -0.87
N GLY A 62 -3.70 8.61 -0.84
CA GLY A 62 -4.68 9.59 -1.29
C GLY A 62 -4.67 10.86 -0.43
N LEU A 63 -4.45 10.72 0.88
CA LEU A 63 -4.18 11.87 1.75
C LEU A 63 -2.91 12.61 1.33
N ALA A 64 -1.82 11.90 1.03
CA ALA A 64 -0.57 12.52 0.57
C ALA A 64 -0.77 13.26 -0.77
N GLN A 65 -1.51 12.67 -1.71
CA GLN A 65 -1.93 13.32 -2.96
C GLN A 65 -2.75 14.58 -2.70
N ARG A 66 -3.67 14.55 -1.73
CA ARG A 66 -4.50 15.71 -1.36
C ARG A 66 -3.67 16.84 -0.75
N ILE A 67 -2.65 16.51 0.04
CA ILE A 67 -1.73 17.47 0.66
C ILE A 67 -0.89 18.21 -0.39
N VAL A 68 -0.46 17.53 -1.46
CA VAL A 68 0.34 18.17 -2.54
C VAL A 68 -0.51 18.80 -3.64
N SER A 69 -1.84 18.67 -3.57
CA SER A 69 -2.74 19.23 -4.58
C SER A 69 -2.70 20.77 -4.58
N VAL A 70 -3.22 21.40 -5.63
CA VAL A 70 -3.16 22.86 -5.84
C VAL A 70 -3.81 23.68 -4.71
N ALA A 71 -4.79 23.10 -4.01
CA ALA A 71 -5.52 23.75 -2.92
C ALA A 71 -5.63 22.82 -1.70
N PRO A 72 -4.54 22.59 -0.96
CA PRO A 72 -4.59 21.80 0.25
C PRO A 72 -5.27 22.61 1.36
N PRO A 73 -5.94 21.96 2.33
CA PRO A 73 -6.43 22.64 3.52
C PRO A 73 -5.28 23.41 4.20
N SER A 74 -5.50 24.67 4.57
CA SER A 74 -4.44 25.59 5.05
C SER A 74 -3.62 25.03 6.23
N HIS A 75 -4.23 24.22 7.09
CA HIS A 75 -3.57 23.60 8.24
C HIS A 75 -2.68 22.38 7.86
N LEU A 76 -2.74 21.92 6.62
CA LEU A 76 -2.03 20.74 6.12
C LEU A 76 -1.05 21.03 4.98
N ALA A 77 -1.00 22.27 4.48
CA ALA A 77 -0.11 22.65 3.37
C ALA A 77 1.38 22.38 3.67
N GLU A 78 1.76 22.36 4.95
CA GLU A 78 3.14 22.11 5.41
C GLU A 78 3.32 20.71 6.03
N VAL A 79 2.32 19.83 5.90
CA VAL A 79 2.40 18.46 6.43
C VAL A 79 3.15 17.55 5.46
N THR A 80 4.09 16.77 5.97
CA THR A 80 4.75 15.70 5.20
C THR A 80 4.38 14.35 5.79
N VAL A 81 3.93 13.42 4.95
CA VAL A 81 3.49 12.08 5.36
C VAL A 81 4.61 11.08 5.09
N TYR A 82 5.01 10.36 6.13
CA TYR A 82 6.04 9.32 6.07
C TYR A 82 5.45 7.97 6.42
N ALA A 83 5.61 6.97 5.56
CA ALA A 83 5.26 5.59 5.89
C ALA A 83 6.45 4.88 6.55
N LEU A 84 6.24 4.32 7.73
CA LEU A 84 7.25 3.53 8.43
C LEU A 84 7.55 2.25 7.65
N ASN A 85 8.81 2.00 7.30
CA ASN A 85 9.25 0.74 6.71
C ASN A 85 9.99 -0.08 7.76
N LEU A 86 9.28 -0.98 8.44
CA LEU A 86 9.88 -1.85 9.46
C LEU A 86 10.99 -2.74 8.87
N GLY A 87 10.84 -3.24 7.65
CA GLY A 87 11.85 -4.05 6.98
C GLY A 87 13.18 -3.33 6.82
N SER A 88 13.16 -2.04 6.45
CA SER A 88 14.37 -1.21 6.36
C SER A 88 15.02 -0.95 7.73
N VAL A 89 14.21 -0.78 8.78
CA VAL A 89 14.75 -0.61 10.16
C VAL A 89 15.48 -1.88 10.61
N LEU A 90 14.98 -3.05 10.21
CA LEU A 90 15.52 -4.37 10.54
C LEU A 90 16.70 -4.81 9.67
N ALA A 91 16.78 -4.31 8.44
CA ALA A 91 17.82 -4.67 7.52
C ALA A 91 19.20 -4.28 8.09
N GLY A 92 20.08 -5.28 8.26
CA GLY A 92 21.45 -5.07 8.75
C GLY A 92 21.56 -4.72 10.24
N THR A 93 20.56 -5.05 11.07
CA THR A 93 20.71 -5.06 12.54
C THR A 93 20.98 -6.48 13.02
N SER A 94 22.22 -6.81 13.34
CA SER A 94 22.57 -8.10 13.96
C SER A 94 22.24 -8.13 15.45
N TYR A 95 22.04 -6.95 16.07
CA TYR A 95 21.77 -6.80 17.50
C TYR A 95 20.50 -5.98 17.75
N ARG A 96 19.72 -6.38 18.75
CA ARG A 96 18.49 -5.69 19.21
C ARG A 96 18.71 -4.21 19.53
N GLY A 97 19.88 -3.85 20.07
CA GLY A 97 20.21 -2.47 20.42
C GLY A 97 20.30 -1.53 19.21
N ASP A 98 20.76 -2.03 18.06
CA ASP A 98 20.87 -1.23 16.83
C ASP A 98 19.49 -0.83 16.31
N PHE A 99 18.51 -1.74 16.41
CA PHE A 99 17.12 -1.47 16.04
C PHE A 99 16.52 -0.37 16.90
N GLU A 100 16.66 -0.47 18.23
CA GLU A 100 16.13 0.53 19.16
C GLU A 100 16.78 1.90 18.92
N GLN A 101 18.09 1.95 18.68
CA GLN A 101 18.80 3.20 18.38
C GLN A 101 18.31 3.83 17.07
N ARG A 102 18.11 3.04 16.01
CA ARG A 102 17.57 3.53 14.72
C ARG A 102 16.16 4.08 14.88
N LEU A 103 15.30 3.38 15.63
CA LEU A 103 13.94 3.84 15.88
C LEU A 103 13.92 5.13 16.70
N GLN A 104 14.78 5.26 17.71
CA GLN A 104 14.93 6.50 18.49
C GLN A 104 15.39 7.67 17.61
N GLN A 105 16.35 7.44 16.72
CA GLN A 105 16.80 8.45 15.75
C GLN A 105 15.67 8.87 14.81
N LEU A 106 14.88 7.92 14.31
CA LEU A 106 13.70 8.19 13.47
C LEU A 106 12.70 9.08 14.21
N ILE A 107 12.38 8.74 15.46
CA ILE A 107 11.48 9.52 16.31
C ILE A 107 12.03 10.93 16.55
N ALA A 108 13.33 11.07 16.82
CA ALA A 108 13.96 12.36 17.06
C ALA A 108 13.88 13.26 15.83
N GLU A 109 14.12 12.71 14.63
CA GLU A 109 13.91 13.41 13.37
C GLU A 109 12.45 13.79 13.15
N LEU A 110 11.50 12.87 13.38
CA LEU A 110 10.07 13.16 13.21
C LEU A 110 9.60 14.32 14.09
N ARG A 111 10.19 14.48 15.28
CA ARG A 111 9.87 15.51 16.27
C ARG A 111 10.64 16.82 16.12
N ARG A 112 11.51 16.98 15.10
CA ARG A 112 12.26 18.22 14.91
C ARG A 112 11.30 19.44 14.84
N PRO A 113 11.60 20.53 15.57
CA PRO A 113 10.80 21.75 15.54
C PRO A 113 10.69 22.33 14.13
N GLY A 114 9.58 23.02 13.84
CA GLY A 114 9.36 23.73 12.56
C GLY A 114 8.84 22.86 11.40
N SER A 115 8.63 21.56 11.64
CA SER A 115 8.18 20.62 10.62
C SER A 115 7.00 19.80 11.11
N ARG A 116 5.86 19.86 10.39
CA ARG A 116 4.71 19.00 10.65
C ARG A 116 4.86 17.67 9.92
N ARG A 117 5.48 16.69 10.56
CA ARG A 117 5.60 15.33 10.01
C ARG A 117 4.52 14.42 10.58
N LEU A 118 3.89 13.64 9.72
CA LEU A 118 2.87 12.66 10.07
C LEU A 118 3.41 11.27 9.76
N LEU A 119 3.47 10.40 10.78
CA LEU A 119 3.92 9.02 10.61
C LEU A 119 2.73 8.11 10.28
N PHE A 120 2.82 7.35 9.21
CA PHE A 120 1.91 6.25 8.92
C PHE A 120 2.50 4.92 9.37
N VAL A 121 1.72 4.17 10.15
CA VAL A 121 2.06 2.84 10.66
C VAL A 121 1.01 1.85 10.18
N ASP A 122 1.32 1.06 9.15
CA ASP A 122 0.35 0.18 8.49
C ASP A 122 -0.11 -0.99 9.37
N GLU A 123 0.81 -1.52 10.19
CA GLU A 123 0.53 -2.62 11.12
C GLU A 123 0.68 -2.14 12.56
N LEU A 124 -0.24 -1.27 12.99
CA LEU A 124 -0.19 -0.63 14.31
C LEU A 124 -0.17 -1.65 15.45
N HIS A 125 -0.79 -2.81 15.26
CA HIS A 125 -0.84 -3.89 16.24
C HIS A 125 0.54 -4.50 16.56
N LEU A 126 1.53 -4.38 15.67
CA LEU A 126 2.90 -4.82 15.95
C LEU A 126 3.50 -4.07 17.12
N LEU A 127 3.05 -2.84 17.39
CA LEU A 127 3.42 -2.09 18.59
C LEU A 127 2.91 -2.76 19.87
N GLY A 128 1.77 -3.46 19.82
CA GLY A 128 1.16 -4.15 20.96
C GLY A 128 1.87 -5.43 21.37
N ARG A 129 2.53 -6.11 20.42
CA ARG A 129 3.16 -7.44 20.60
C ARG A 129 4.55 -7.43 21.23
N ALA A 130 5.06 -6.24 21.54
CA ALA A 130 6.25 -6.02 22.36
C ALA A 130 6.28 -6.95 23.60
N GLY A 131 7.27 -7.86 23.65
CA GLY A 131 7.55 -8.69 24.82
C GLY A 131 6.92 -10.08 24.88
N ARG A 132 6.22 -10.56 23.84
CA ARG A 132 5.59 -11.92 23.84
C ARG A 132 6.31 -12.99 23.02
N SER A 133 7.39 -12.65 22.33
CA SER A 133 8.24 -13.59 21.60
C SER A 133 9.69 -13.41 22.05
N GLU A 134 10.40 -14.51 22.34
CA GLU A 134 11.82 -14.55 22.77
C GLU A 134 12.83 -14.01 21.72
N GLY A 135 12.35 -13.33 20.68
CA GLY A 135 13.14 -12.60 19.69
C GLY A 135 12.35 -11.48 18.99
N GLY A 136 11.21 -11.08 19.54
CA GLY A 136 10.29 -10.11 18.94
C GLY A 136 10.72 -8.66 19.20
N LEU A 137 10.68 -7.85 18.15
CA LEU A 137 11.06 -6.44 18.13
C LEU A 137 10.24 -5.62 19.13
N ASP A 138 10.91 -4.93 20.04
CA ASP A 138 10.26 -4.18 21.12
C ASP A 138 10.04 -2.70 20.76
N ALA A 139 9.53 -2.45 19.54
CA ALA A 139 9.18 -1.10 19.10
C ALA A 139 8.06 -0.49 19.95
N GLY A 140 7.23 -1.34 20.56
CA GLY A 140 6.12 -0.96 21.43
C GLY A 140 6.56 -0.15 22.65
N ASN A 141 7.64 -0.55 23.32
CA ASN A 141 8.12 0.16 24.51
C ASN A 141 8.62 1.58 24.20
N LEU A 142 9.11 1.82 22.98
CA LEU A 142 9.55 3.15 22.54
C LEU A 142 8.39 4.01 22.02
N LEU A 143 7.48 3.43 21.23
CA LEU A 143 6.43 4.18 20.55
C LEU A 143 5.19 4.41 21.43
N LYS A 144 4.76 3.44 22.25
CA LYS A 144 3.54 3.58 23.07
C LYS A 144 3.56 4.83 23.95
N PRO A 145 4.63 5.17 24.70
CA PRO A 145 4.63 6.36 25.54
C PRO A 145 4.48 7.66 24.74
N LEU A 146 5.04 7.72 23.53
CA LEU A 146 4.99 8.90 22.67
C LEU A 146 3.60 9.08 22.06
N LEU A 147 3.01 7.97 21.60
CA LEU A 147 1.64 7.92 21.09
C LEU A 147 0.62 8.28 22.17
N ALA A 148 0.78 7.72 23.38
CA ALA A 148 -0.07 7.99 24.54
C ALA A 148 0.04 9.44 25.04
N ARG A 149 1.19 10.09 24.88
CA ARG A 149 1.38 11.52 25.19
C ARG A 149 0.92 12.44 24.05
N GLY A 150 0.78 11.93 22.83
CA GLY A 150 0.45 12.72 21.64
C GLY A 150 1.64 13.52 21.09
N GLU A 151 2.86 13.11 21.43
CA GLU A 151 4.11 13.77 20.99
C GLU A 151 4.54 13.34 19.59
N LEU A 152 3.92 12.29 19.06
CA LEU A 152 4.16 11.75 17.72
C LEU A 152 2.82 11.70 16.97
N PRO A 153 2.51 12.69 16.11
CA PRO A 153 1.35 12.65 15.24
C PRO A 153 1.44 11.46 14.29
N CYS A 154 0.42 10.62 14.25
CA CYS A 154 0.43 9.45 13.39
C CYS A 154 -0.95 9.06 12.85
N ILE A 155 -0.93 8.33 11.73
CA ILE A 155 -2.03 7.53 11.22
C ILE A 155 -1.67 6.07 11.46
N GLY A 156 -2.54 5.32 12.13
CA GLY A 156 -2.41 3.87 12.22
C GLY A 156 -3.33 3.15 11.24
N ALA A 157 -2.97 1.93 10.86
CA ALA A 157 -3.89 0.96 10.26
C ALA A 157 -3.85 -0.36 11.06
N SER A 158 -4.99 -1.04 11.13
CA SER A 158 -5.13 -2.35 11.77
C SER A 158 -6.45 -3.01 11.35
N THR A 159 -6.64 -4.27 11.72
CA THR A 159 -7.97 -4.88 11.72
C THR A 159 -8.76 -4.47 12.97
N PRO A 160 -10.10 -4.55 12.97
CA PRO A 160 -10.91 -4.27 14.14
C PRO A 160 -10.52 -5.14 15.36
N ASP A 161 -10.25 -6.43 15.14
CA ASP A 161 -9.91 -7.38 16.19
C ASP A 161 -8.55 -7.08 16.83
N GLU A 162 -7.55 -6.79 16.01
CA GLU A 162 -6.22 -6.39 16.47
C GLU A 162 -6.27 -5.08 17.26
N TRP A 163 -7.07 -4.11 16.80
CA TRP A 163 -7.25 -2.84 17.50
C TRP A 163 -7.89 -3.04 18.87
N GLN A 164 -8.91 -3.90 18.98
CA GLN A 164 -9.53 -4.23 20.27
C GLN A 164 -8.51 -4.87 21.22
N GLN A 165 -7.70 -5.82 20.72
CA GLN A 165 -6.64 -6.45 21.52
C GLN A 165 -5.59 -5.42 21.97
N LEU A 166 -5.20 -4.49 21.09
CA LEU A 166 -4.24 -3.45 21.39
C LEU A 166 -4.74 -2.48 22.48
N VAL A 167 -6.00 -2.03 22.37
CA VAL A 167 -6.62 -1.15 23.37
C VAL A 167 -6.85 -1.85 24.70
N ALA A 168 -7.16 -3.15 24.69
CA ALA A 168 -7.28 -3.93 25.92
C ALA A 168 -5.96 -4.02 26.70
N LEU A 169 -4.82 -4.02 26.00
CA LEU A 169 -3.49 -3.98 26.61
C LEU A 169 -3.11 -2.58 27.14
N ASP A 170 -3.52 -1.52 26.43
CA ASP A 170 -3.25 -0.13 26.84
C ASP A 170 -4.42 0.81 26.52
N PRO A 171 -5.32 1.04 27.50
CA PRO A 171 -6.47 1.94 27.35
C PRO A 171 -6.09 3.40 27.09
N ALA A 172 -4.82 3.81 27.30
CA ALA A 172 -4.40 5.17 26.99
C ALA A 172 -4.41 5.46 25.48
N LEU A 173 -4.22 4.43 24.64
CA LEU A 173 -4.28 4.56 23.18
C LEU A 173 -5.67 5.01 22.71
N GLU A 174 -6.75 4.52 23.32
CA GLU A 174 -8.13 4.94 23.00
C GLU A 174 -8.38 6.44 23.27
N ARG A 175 -7.61 7.04 24.18
CA ARG A 175 -7.69 8.47 24.48
C ARG A 175 -6.98 9.35 23.44
N ARG A 176 -6.19 8.76 22.55
CA ARG A 176 -5.38 9.47 21.54
C ARG A 176 -5.78 9.15 20.12
N PHE A 177 -6.25 7.93 19.88
CA PHE A 177 -6.68 7.51 18.57
C PHE A 177 -8.18 7.72 18.35
N GLN A 178 -8.54 8.00 17.10
CA GLN A 178 -9.91 8.07 16.64
C GLN A 178 -10.11 7.03 15.51
N PRO A 179 -10.97 6.02 15.72
CA PRO A 179 -11.28 5.03 14.70
C PRO A 179 -11.93 5.62 13.46
N VAL A 180 -11.53 5.09 12.31
CA VAL A 180 -12.12 5.30 10.98
C VAL A 180 -12.33 3.93 10.35
N THR A 181 -13.58 3.49 10.25
CA THR A 181 -13.92 2.21 9.62
C THR A 181 -13.70 2.30 8.12
N VAL A 182 -12.99 1.33 7.57
CA VAL A 182 -12.74 1.16 6.13
C VAL A 182 -13.44 -0.11 5.69
N ALA A 183 -14.51 0.06 4.93
CA ALA A 183 -15.25 -1.06 4.38
C ALA A 183 -14.59 -1.61 3.10
N GLU A 184 -14.83 -2.90 2.85
CA GLU A 184 -14.60 -3.55 1.57
C GLU A 184 -15.32 -2.78 0.44
N ALA A 185 -14.64 -2.64 -0.70
CA ALA A 185 -15.23 -1.96 -1.86
C ALA A 185 -16.36 -2.82 -2.46
N SER A 186 -17.45 -2.19 -2.90
CA SER A 186 -18.47 -2.90 -3.68
C SER A 186 -17.91 -3.33 -5.06
N PRO A 187 -18.52 -4.29 -5.76
CA PRO A 187 -18.12 -4.63 -7.12
C PRO A 187 -18.11 -3.42 -8.06
N ALA A 188 -19.10 -2.53 -7.94
CA ALA A 188 -19.17 -1.31 -8.73
C ALA A 188 -18.05 -0.31 -8.39
N GLN A 189 -17.70 -0.16 -7.11
CA GLN A 189 -16.57 0.67 -6.69
C GLN A 189 -15.23 0.06 -7.16
N THR A 190 -15.09 -1.25 -7.06
CA THR A 190 -13.91 -1.99 -7.52
C THR A 190 -13.71 -1.80 -9.01
N LEU A 191 -14.77 -1.84 -9.82
CA LEU A 191 -14.68 -1.56 -11.25
C LEU A 191 -14.12 -0.17 -11.54
N GLN A 192 -14.54 0.84 -10.80
CA GLN A 192 -13.95 2.19 -10.94
C GLN A 192 -12.48 2.20 -10.55
N ILE A 193 -12.11 1.52 -9.46
CA ILE A 193 -10.72 1.38 -9.03
C ILE A 193 -9.88 0.73 -10.14
N LEU A 194 -10.31 -0.41 -10.68
CA LEU A 194 -9.61 -1.09 -11.76
C LEU A 194 -9.48 -0.22 -13.03
N ARG A 195 -10.53 0.53 -13.39
CA ARG A 195 -10.47 1.49 -14.51
C ARG A 195 -9.43 2.58 -14.28
N GLY A 196 -9.30 3.09 -13.06
CA GLY A 196 -8.27 4.08 -12.72
C GLY A 196 -6.85 3.52 -12.77
N LEU A 197 -6.68 2.26 -12.40
CA LEU A 197 -5.38 1.58 -12.40
C LEU A 197 -4.99 1.06 -13.79
N ARG A 198 -5.97 0.85 -14.68
CA ARG A 198 -5.81 0.27 -16.03
C ARG A 198 -4.57 0.77 -16.77
N ALA A 199 -4.43 2.07 -16.97
CA ALA A 199 -3.33 2.64 -17.75
C ALA A 199 -1.93 2.32 -17.17
N ARG A 200 -1.81 2.22 -15.85
CA ARG A 200 -0.55 1.85 -15.18
C ARG A 200 -0.21 0.39 -15.41
N TYR A 201 -1.18 -0.51 -15.24
CA TYR A 201 -1.00 -1.93 -15.51
C TYR A 201 -0.73 -2.21 -16.99
N GLU A 202 -1.49 -1.60 -17.90
CA GLU A 202 -1.26 -1.69 -19.35
C GLU A 202 0.18 -1.25 -19.70
N GLY A 203 0.64 -0.12 -19.16
CA GLY A 203 2.00 0.36 -19.34
C GLY A 203 3.07 -0.54 -18.74
N HIS A 204 2.83 -1.11 -17.55
CA HIS A 204 3.78 -2.00 -16.87
C HIS A 204 3.91 -3.36 -17.58
N HIS A 205 2.80 -3.97 -17.98
CA HIS A 205 2.80 -5.30 -18.59
C HIS A 205 2.90 -5.28 -20.12
N GLY A 206 2.67 -4.14 -20.77
CA GLY A 206 2.60 -4.07 -22.22
C GLY A 206 1.41 -4.85 -22.78
N VAL A 207 0.26 -4.80 -22.10
CA VAL A 207 -1.00 -5.44 -22.51
C VAL A 207 -2.08 -4.38 -22.61
N GLU A 208 -3.13 -4.65 -23.39
CA GLU A 208 -4.35 -3.86 -23.38
C GLU A 208 -5.38 -4.62 -22.54
N ILE A 209 -5.94 -3.96 -21.53
CA ILE A 209 -6.90 -4.54 -20.60
C ILE A 209 -8.29 -4.11 -21.05
N THR A 210 -9.09 -5.01 -21.61
CA THR A 210 -10.45 -4.64 -22.04
C THR A 210 -11.40 -4.45 -20.85
N GLU A 211 -12.54 -3.79 -21.09
CA GLU A 211 -13.60 -3.66 -20.08
C GLU A 211 -14.12 -5.03 -19.61
N ASP A 212 -14.25 -5.99 -20.53
CA ASP A 212 -14.69 -7.35 -20.20
C ASP A 212 -13.70 -8.05 -19.26
N ALA A 213 -12.39 -7.81 -19.41
CA ALA A 213 -11.37 -8.33 -18.51
C ALA A 213 -11.53 -7.77 -17.08
N LEU A 214 -11.89 -6.49 -16.94
CA LEU A 214 -12.13 -5.86 -15.64
C LEU A 214 -13.36 -6.48 -14.94
N HIS A 215 -14.46 -6.66 -15.68
CA HIS A 215 -15.65 -7.30 -15.18
C HIS A 215 -15.38 -8.75 -14.77
N ALA A 216 -14.68 -9.51 -15.62
CA ALA A 216 -14.31 -10.90 -15.33
C ALA A 216 -13.43 -11.01 -14.06
N ALA A 217 -12.43 -10.13 -13.89
CA ALA A 217 -11.60 -10.15 -12.68
C ALA A 217 -12.44 -9.98 -11.39
N ILE A 218 -13.42 -9.07 -11.41
CA ILE A 218 -14.28 -8.81 -10.24
C ILE A 218 -15.24 -9.97 -9.97
N ASP A 219 -15.96 -10.43 -10.98
CA ASP A 219 -16.95 -11.50 -10.82
C ASP A 219 -16.30 -12.76 -10.23
N HIS A 220 -15.08 -13.06 -10.67
CA HIS A 220 -14.34 -14.22 -10.20
C HIS A 220 -13.72 -14.04 -8.83
N ALA A 221 -13.15 -12.86 -8.54
CA ALA A 221 -12.74 -12.49 -7.19
C ALA A 221 -13.88 -12.68 -6.17
N VAL A 222 -15.10 -12.25 -6.52
CA VAL A 222 -16.27 -12.36 -5.63
C VAL A 222 -16.72 -13.82 -5.47
N ALA A 223 -16.77 -14.58 -6.55
CA ALA A 223 -17.32 -15.94 -6.54
C ALA A 223 -16.43 -16.96 -5.82
N ARG A 224 -15.10 -16.85 -5.95
CA ARG A 224 -14.16 -17.92 -5.55
C ARG A 224 -13.32 -17.62 -4.32
N ASP A 225 -12.95 -16.37 -4.11
CA ASP A 225 -12.15 -15.98 -2.95
C ASP A 225 -13.03 -15.28 -1.90
N ARG A 226 -13.48 -16.06 -0.92
CA ARG A 226 -14.26 -15.55 0.22
C ARG A 226 -13.39 -15.08 1.38
N THR A 227 -12.10 -15.40 1.38
CA THR A 227 -11.20 -15.11 2.49
C THR A 227 -10.57 -13.73 2.34
N ARG A 228 -10.22 -13.33 1.11
CA ARG A 228 -9.73 -12.00 0.78
C ARG A 228 -10.86 -11.02 0.48
N ARG A 229 -10.52 -9.73 0.45
CA ARG A 229 -11.46 -8.62 0.32
C ARG A 229 -11.17 -7.79 -0.92
N LEU A 230 -12.22 -7.22 -1.49
CA LEU A 230 -12.10 -6.19 -2.53
C LEU A 230 -11.55 -4.87 -1.96
N PRO A 231 -10.78 -4.11 -2.75
CA PRO A 231 -10.47 -4.36 -4.17
C PRO A 231 -9.28 -5.30 -4.41
N ASP A 232 -8.48 -5.59 -3.40
CA ASP A 232 -7.17 -6.27 -3.52
C ASP A 232 -7.21 -7.58 -4.32
N LYS A 233 -8.10 -8.51 -3.97
CA LYS A 233 -8.21 -9.80 -4.69
C LYS A 233 -8.57 -9.65 -6.17
N ALA A 234 -9.27 -8.60 -6.58
CA ALA A 234 -9.59 -8.37 -7.99
C ALA A 234 -8.42 -7.73 -8.74
N ILE A 235 -7.67 -6.85 -8.07
CA ILE A 235 -6.44 -6.27 -8.60
C ILE A 235 -5.40 -7.36 -8.84
N ASP A 236 -5.19 -8.23 -7.85
CA ASP A 236 -4.24 -9.35 -7.90
C ASP A 236 -4.54 -10.31 -9.05
N LEU A 237 -5.81 -10.74 -9.20
CA LEU A 237 -6.23 -11.58 -10.32
C LEU A 237 -6.01 -10.92 -11.69
N LEU A 238 -6.24 -9.61 -11.79
CA LEU A 238 -6.04 -8.87 -13.03
C LEU A 238 -4.54 -8.74 -13.36
N ASP A 239 -3.71 -8.41 -12.38
CA ASP A 239 -2.26 -8.31 -12.50
C ASP A 239 -1.65 -9.64 -12.97
N GLU A 240 -2.01 -10.74 -12.31
CA GLU A 240 -1.58 -12.08 -12.68
C GLU A 240 -1.96 -12.43 -14.14
N ALA A 241 -3.20 -12.13 -14.54
CA ALA A 241 -3.64 -12.30 -15.93
C ALA A 241 -2.78 -11.49 -16.92
N CYS A 242 -2.45 -10.25 -16.57
CA CYS A 242 -1.59 -9.39 -17.39
C CYS A 242 -0.16 -9.93 -17.51
N ALA A 243 0.41 -10.40 -16.39
CA ALA A 243 1.72 -11.03 -16.36
C ALA A 243 1.77 -12.30 -17.22
N MET A 244 0.74 -13.15 -17.16
CA MET A 244 0.63 -14.35 -17.99
C MET A 244 0.64 -14.02 -19.48
N VAL A 245 -0.16 -13.03 -19.91
CA VAL A 245 -0.22 -12.60 -21.32
C VAL A 245 1.11 -12.00 -21.79
N ARG A 246 1.79 -11.23 -20.92
CA ARG A 246 3.12 -10.69 -21.22
C ARG A 246 4.15 -11.82 -21.42
N LEU A 247 4.19 -12.79 -20.50
CA LEU A 247 5.09 -13.94 -20.59
C LEU A 247 4.81 -14.76 -21.85
N ALA A 248 3.55 -14.94 -22.21
CA ALA A 248 3.16 -15.60 -23.46
C ALA A 248 3.81 -14.99 -24.69
N ARG A 249 3.87 -13.66 -24.77
CA ARG A 249 4.56 -12.98 -25.88
C ARG A 249 6.09 -13.03 -25.81
N GLY A 250 6.65 -13.10 -24.60
CA GLY A 250 8.10 -13.27 -24.42
C GLY A 250 8.60 -14.64 -24.89
N LEU A 251 7.68 -15.61 -25.00
CA LEU A 251 7.92 -16.98 -25.41
C LEU A 251 7.57 -17.25 -26.89
N ASP A 252 7.03 -16.26 -27.62
CA ASP A 252 6.78 -16.32 -29.07
C ASP A 252 8.08 -16.29 -29.92
N ALA A 253 9.23 -16.70 -29.35
CA ALA A 253 10.51 -16.82 -30.06
C ALA A 253 11.18 -18.22 -30.01
N THR A 254 10.69 -19.21 -29.25
CA THR A 254 11.31 -20.56 -29.23
C THR A 254 10.32 -21.69 -28.84
N PRO A 255 10.64 -22.98 -29.16
CA PRO A 255 9.86 -24.17 -28.77
C PRO A 255 9.68 -24.40 -27.25
N GLU A 256 10.14 -23.46 -26.41
CA GLU A 256 10.09 -23.52 -24.94
C GLU A 256 8.70 -23.16 -24.37
N TRP A 257 7.76 -22.67 -25.20
CA TRP A 257 6.38 -22.37 -24.81
C TRP A 257 5.69 -23.53 -24.08
N THR A 258 5.90 -24.76 -24.54
CA THR A 258 5.30 -25.96 -23.92
C THR A 258 5.94 -26.29 -22.57
N LEU A 259 7.20 -25.91 -22.35
CA LEU A 259 7.91 -26.09 -21.08
C LEU A 259 7.50 -25.01 -20.07
N ALA A 260 7.33 -23.78 -20.54
CA ALA A 260 6.81 -22.67 -19.75
C ALA A 260 5.34 -22.89 -19.36
N GLU A 261 4.48 -23.37 -20.27
CA GLU A 261 3.11 -23.79 -19.93
C GLU A 261 3.12 -24.89 -18.86
N ARG A 262 4.03 -25.87 -18.96
CA ARG A 262 4.17 -26.93 -17.96
C ARG A 262 4.71 -26.42 -16.63
N ALA A 263 5.67 -25.49 -16.63
CA ALA A 263 6.21 -24.88 -15.42
C ALA A 263 5.19 -23.98 -14.72
N LEU A 264 4.40 -23.22 -15.49
CA LEU A 264 3.31 -22.38 -14.98
C LEU A 264 2.14 -23.23 -14.49
N SER A 265 1.82 -24.32 -15.19
CA SER A 265 0.80 -25.29 -14.77
C SER A 265 1.25 -26.09 -13.54
N ALA A 266 2.55 -26.38 -13.39
CA ALA A 266 3.11 -27.01 -12.19
C ALA A 266 3.22 -26.01 -11.01
N ALA A 267 3.46 -24.73 -11.28
CA ALA A 267 3.33 -23.66 -10.27
C ALA A 267 1.86 -23.46 -9.84
N ALA A 268 0.92 -23.61 -10.78
CA ALA A 268 -0.51 -23.64 -10.54
C ALA A 268 -1.02 -24.97 -9.93
N GLU A 269 -0.20 -26.01 -9.81
CA GLU A 269 -0.54 -27.16 -8.96
C GLU A 269 -0.32 -26.83 -7.47
N ALA A 270 0.50 -25.82 -7.16
CA ALA A 270 0.69 -25.30 -5.81
C ALA A 270 -0.34 -24.23 -5.39
N PHE A 271 -1.11 -23.67 -6.34
CA PHE A 271 -2.14 -22.64 -6.12
C PHE A 271 -3.42 -23.00 -6.87
N ASP A 272 -4.58 -23.02 -6.19
CA ASP A 272 -5.92 -23.35 -6.71
C ASP A 272 -6.07 -23.48 -8.25
N LEU A 273 -6.01 -24.73 -8.74
CA LEU A 273 -6.22 -25.12 -10.16
C LEU A 273 -7.46 -24.46 -10.80
N SER A 274 -8.47 -24.10 -10.01
CA SER A 274 -9.70 -23.48 -10.50
C SER A 274 -9.53 -22.00 -10.90
N ALA A 275 -8.62 -21.28 -10.25
CA ALA A 275 -8.30 -19.88 -10.57
C ALA A 275 -7.52 -19.81 -11.89
N TYR A 276 -6.51 -20.67 -12.05
CA TYR A 276 -5.69 -20.75 -13.27
C TYR A 276 -6.50 -21.13 -14.52
N ALA A 277 -7.31 -22.19 -14.44
CA ALA A 277 -8.20 -22.61 -15.53
C ALA A 277 -9.18 -21.49 -15.94
N HIS A 278 -9.52 -20.63 -14.99
CA HIS A 278 -10.41 -19.51 -15.22
C HIS A 278 -9.74 -18.30 -15.87
N LEU A 279 -8.59 -17.86 -15.34
CA LEU A 279 -7.75 -16.84 -15.96
C LEU A 279 -7.55 -17.17 -17.43
N ARG A 280 -7.21 -18.43 -17.73
CA ARG A 280 -7.06 -18.96 -19.10
C ARG A 280 -8.34 -18.88 -19.96
N SER A 281 -9.51 -19.09 -19.39
CA SER A 281 -10.75 -19.24 -20.17
C SER A 281 -11.56 -17.96 -20.36
N ARG A 282 -11.47 -16.95 -19.47
CA ARG A 282 -12.26 -15.71 -19.61
C ARG A 282 -11.49 -14.41 -19.44
N VAL A 283 -10.48 -14.33 -18.57
CA VAL A 283 -9.73 -13.08 -18.36
C VAL A 283 -8.69 -12.90 -19.47
N ILE A 284 -7.85 -13.90 -19.70
CA ILE A 284 -6.78 -13.88 -20.71
C ILE A 284 -7.32 -13.65 -22.13
N PRO A 285 -8.39 -14.30 -22.60
CA PRO A 285 -8.93 -14.04 -23.95
C PRO A 285 -9.44 -12.62 -24.15
N ALA A 286 -9.81 -11.94 -23.05
CA ALA A 286 -10.26 -10.55 -23.06
C ALA A 286 -9.08 -9.57 -22.98
N LEU A 287 -7.87 -10.01 -22.64
CA LEU A 287 -6.67 -9.17 -22.71
C LEU A 287 -6.10 -9.19 -24.13
N ARG A 288 -5.75 -8.02 -24.65
CA ARG A 288 -5.22 -7.90 -26.02
C ARG A 288 -3.74 -7.56 -26.03
N PRO A 289 -3.02 -8.06 -27.04
CA PRO A 289 -1.71 -7.55 -27.33
C PRO A 289 -1.70 -6.08 -27.72
N THR A 290 -0.95 -5.23 -27.02
CA THR A 290 -0.63 -3.91 -27.57
C THR A 290 0.24 -4.08 -28.80
N SER A 291 -0.19 -3.51 -29.92
CA SER A 291 0.69 -3.14 -31.02
C SER A 291 1.55 -1.97 -30.52
N ARG A 292 2.76 -2.27 -30.01
CA ARG A 292 3.77 -1.35 -29.45
C ARG A 292 3.41 0.16 -29.51
N PRO A 293 3.30 0.87 -28.39
CA PRO A 293 3.66 2.28 -28.40
C PRO A 293 5.17 2.37 -28.69
N GLN A 294 5.57 3.22 -29.64
CA GLN A 294 6.97 3.64 -29.77
C GLN A 294 7.34 4.35 -28.46
N VAL A 295 8.02 3.62 -27.56
CA VAL A 295 8.67 4.23 -26.42
C VAL A 295 9.79 5.08 -27.00
N ASP A 296 9.66 6.40 -26.94
CA ASP A 296 10.73 7.31 -27.32
C ASP A 296 11.89 7.13 -26.33
N ALA A 297 12.82 6.25 -26.68
CA ALA A 297 14.03 5.98 -25.91
C ALA A 297 14.83 7.28 -25.66
N ALA A 298 14.66 8.31 -26.49
CA ALA A 298 15.29 9.61 -26.29
C ALA A 298 14.63 10.42 -25.16
N ALA A 299 13.33 10.25 -24.90
CA ALA A 299 12.65 10.92 -23.78
C ALA A 299 13.07 10.33 -22.42
N ILE A 300 13.22 9.01 -22.34
CA ILE A 300 13.70 8.32 -21.12
C ILE A 300 15.18 8.66 -20.87
N ALA A 301 16.01 8.71 -21.92
CA ALA A 301 17.43 9.07 -21.80
C ALA A 301 17.66 10.57 -21.50
N ARG A 302 16.66 11.45 -21.65
CA ARG A 302 16.72 12.85 -21.21
C ARG A 302 16.37 13.00 -19.74
N LEU A 303 15.45 12.20 -19.22
CA LEU A 303 15.09 12.19 -17.80
C LEU A 303 16.22 11.64 -16.93
N ALA A 304 16.96 10.63 -17.41
CA ALA A 304 18.09 10.05 -16.69
C ALA A 304 19.38 10.91 -16.69
N ARG A 305 19.42 12.00 -17.47
CA ARG A 305 20.60 12.89 -17.60
C ARG A 305 20.48 14.22 -16.86
N ASN A 306 19.36 14.47 -16.19
CA ASN A 306 19.14 15.69 -15.40
C ASN A 306 19.36 15.49 -13.89
N ASP A 307 19.89 14.33 -13.48
CA ASP A 307 20.24 13.98 -12.09
C ASP A 307 21.77 13.88 -11.86
N GLU A 308 22.58 14.54 -12.70
CA GLU A 308 24.01 14.85 -12.43
C GLU A 308 24.19 16.36 -12.24
#